data_AF-A0A4U2ZT74-F1
#
_entry.id   AF-A0A4U2ZT74-F1
#
_cell.length_a   1.000
_cell.length_b   1.000
_cell.length_c   1.000
_cell.angle_alpha   90.00
_cell.angle_beta   90.00
_cell.angle_gamma   90.00
#
_symmetry.space_group_name_H-M   'P 1'
#
loop_
_entity.id
_entity.type
_entity.pdbx_description
1 polymer ?
#
loop_
_entity_poly.entity_id
_entity_poly.type
_entity_poly.pdbx_seq_one_letter_code
_entity_poly.pdbx_strand_id
1 'polypeptide(L)'
;MMQYFFQSSNFRGKEKQYRDLLRGVFLEEISHVELVQHTINQLLTGSGEPTPGNASIDKAPLDEAVKHANPHHFIVGAQSSLPVDAAGNPWNGSWVYSHGNLISDLLDNVVLES
;
A
#
# COMPACT_ATOMS: atom_id res chain seq x y z
N MET A 1 4.39 6.96 -3.31
CA MET A 1 3.58 6.90 -4.56
C MET A 1 2.64 8.09 -4.85
N MET A 2 1.46 8.22 -4.23
CA MET A 2 0.43 9.20 -4.65
C MET A 2 0.89 10.67 -4.57
N GLN A 3 1.71 11.00 -3.58
CA GLN A 3 2.31 12.33 -3.42
C GLN A 3 3.05 12.78 -4.69
N TYR A 4 3.95 11.96 -5.21
CA TYR A 4 4.70 12.23 -6.43
C TYR A 4 3.80 12.34 -7.67
N PHE A 5 2.71 11.56 -7.74
CA PHE A 5 1.73 11.66 -8.83
C PHE A 5 1.07 13.05 -8.87
N PHE A 6 0.55 13.50 -7.73
CA PHE A 6 -0.12 14.80 -7.63
C PHE A 6 0.86 15.96 -7.82
N GLN A 7 2.04 15.91 -7.20
CA GLN A 7 3.06 16.96 -7.36
C GLN A 7 3.55 17.07 -8.82
N SER A 8 3.81 15.95 -9.50
CA SER A 8 4.24 15.97 -10.91
C SER A 8 3.12 16.44 -11.86
N SER A 9 1.86 16.09 -11.58
CA SER A 9 0.70 16.51 -12.37
C SER A 9 0.35 17.98 -12.16
N ASN A 10 0.48 18.47 -10.93
CA ASN A 10 0.20 19.86 -10.54
C ASN A 10 1.39 20.81 -10.75
N PHE A 11 2.53 20.29 -11.22
CA PHE A 11 3.76 21.04 -11.35
C PHE A 11 3.59 22.30 -12.21
N ARG A 12 4.07 23.44 -11.69
CA ARG A 12 4.10 24.72 -12.40
C ARG A 12 5.54 25.22 -12.48
N GLY A 13 6.03 25.47 -13.68
CA GLY A 13 7.38 26.00 -13.89
C GLY A 13 7.98 25.57 -15.22
N LYS A 14 9.10 26.21 -15.59
CA LYS A 14 9.86 25.87 -16.80
C LYS A 14 10.93 24.80 -16.56
N GLU A 15 11.31 24.61 -15.29
CA GLU A 15 12.34 23.68 -14.85
C GLU A 15 11.85 22.22 -14.89
N LYS A 16 11.79 21.64 -16.10
CA LYS A 16 11.22 20.31 -16.35
C LYS A 16 11.97 19.20 -15.63
N GLN A 17 13.26 19.37 -15.31
CA GLN A 17 14.06 18.36 -14.62
C GLN A 17 13.46 17.95 -13.26
N TYR A 18 12.84 18.88 -12.52
CA TYR A 18 12.20 18.55 -11.24
C TYR A 18 10.87 17.84 -11.43
N ARG A 19 10.06 18.28 -12.42
CA ARG A 19 8.83 17.56 -12.79
C ARG A 19 9.13 16.14 -13.24
N ASP A 20 10.17 15.97 -14.06
CA ASP A 20 10.55 14.69 -14.63
C ASP A 20 11.15 13.78 -13.54
N LEU A 21 11.90 14.33 -12.57
CA LEU A 21 12.30 13.61 -11.34
C LEU A 21 11.08 13.09 -10.57
N LEU A 22 10.12 13.97 -10.22
CA LEU A 22 8.91 13.59 -9.50
C LEU A 22 8.11 12.51 -10.25
N ARG A 23 8.02 12.63 -11.58
CA ARG A 23 7.34 11.64 -12.42
C ARG A 23 8.09 10.31 -12.46
N GLY A 24 9.42 10.34 -12.51
CA GLY A 24 10.26 9.14 -12.45
C GLY A 24 10.05 8.37 -11.15
N VAL A 25 10.15 9.06 -10.01
CA VAL A 25 9.92 8.47 -8.69
C VAL A 25 8.48 7.96 -8.56
N PHE A 26 7.48 8.69 -9.05
CA PHE A 26 6.10 8.18 -9.09
C PHE A 26 5.99 6.82 -9.80
N LEU A 27 6.66 6.64 -10.94
CA LEU A 27 6.60 5.38 -11.69
C LEU A 27 7.28 4.25 -10.94
N GLU A 28 8.44 4.50 -10.33
CA GLU A 28 9.12 3.54 -9.45
C GLU A 28 8.23 3.13 -8.28
N GLU A 29 7.56 4.09 -7.67
CA GLU A 29 6.67 3.91 -6.54
C GLU A 29 5.41 3.09 -6.86
N ILE A 30 4.98 3.03 -8.11
CA ILE A 30 3.96 2.07 -8.54
C ILE A 30 4.49 0.63 -8.40
N SER A 31 5.73 0.39 -8.84
CA SER A 31 6.37 -0.91 -8.71
C SER A 31 6.62 -1.29 -7.25
N HIS A 32 6.89 -0.32 -6.36
CA HIS A 32 6.95 -0.59 -4.91
C HIS A 32 5.61 -1.06 -4.34
N VAL A 33 4.50 -0.43 -4.71
CA VAL A 33 3.16 -0.87 -4.29
C VAL A 33 2.86 -2.28 -4.81
N GLU A 34 3.16 -2.56 -6.09
CA GLU A 34 3.01 -3.89 -6.67
C GLU A 34 3.83 -4.94 -5.92
N LEU A 35 5.10 -4.64 -5.63
CA LEU A 35 5.99 -5.54 -4.90
C LEU A 35 5.45 -5.84 -3.50
N VAL A 36 5.03 -4.82 -2.74
CA VAL A 36 4.48 -4.99 -1.39
C VAL A 36 3.18 -5.80 -1.43
N GLN A 37 2.27 -5.52 -2.38
CA GLN A 37 1.05 -6.30 -2.57
C GLN A 37 1.36 -7.76 -2.88
N HIS A 38 2.31 -8.02 -3.77
CA HIS A 38 2.75 -9.36 -4.10
C HIS A 38 3.29 -10.09 -2.87
N THR A 39 4.17 -9.43 -2.09
CA THR A 39 4.73 -9.99 -0.86
C THR A 39 3.64 -10.33 0.17
N ILE A 40 2.69 -9.43 0.40
CA ILE A 40 1.57 -9.69 1.32
C ILE A 40 0.74 -10.87 0.83
N ASN A 41 0.41 -10.93 -0.47
CA ASN A 41 -0.35 -12.04 -1.04
C ASN A 41 0.40 -13.37 -0.92
N GLN A 42 1.72 -13.39 -1.09
CA GLN A 42 2.53 -14.59 -0.87
C GLN A 42 2.49 -15.04 0.60
N LEU A 43 2.55 -14.11 1.55
CA LEU A 43 2.45 -14.42 2.99
C LEU A 43 1.05 -14.92 3.39
N LEU A 44 -0.01 -14.45 2.72
CA LEU A 44 -1.38 -14.89 2.96
C LEU A 44 -1.74 -16.19 2.24
N THR A 45 -0.99 -16.58 1.19
CA THR A 45 -1.27 -17.79 0.42
C THR A 45 -1.13 -19.03 1.31
N GLY A 46 -2.24 -19.75 1.49
CA GLY A 46 -2.27 -20.93 2.36
C GLY A 46 -2.19 -20.62 3.86
N SER A 47 -2.39 -19.36 4.26
CA SER A 47 -2.49 -18.99 5.68
C SER A 47 -3.77 -19.56 6.30
N GLY A 48 -3.63 -20.54 7.20
CA GLY A 48 -4.74 -21.32 7.76
C GLY A 48 -4.51 -22.82 7.57
N GLU A 49 -5.55 -23.62 7.78
CA GLU A 49 -5.45 -25.06 7.57
C GLU A 49 -5.45 -25.42 6.08
N PRO A 50 -4.67 -26.43 5.67
CA PRO A 50 -4.53 -26.83 4.26
C PRO A 50 -5.80 -27.45 3.69
N THR A 51 -6.73 -27.90 4.55
CA THR A 51 -7.93 -28.61 4.12
C THR A 51 -9.12 -27.65 4.09
N PRO A 52 -9.81 -27.51 2.96
CA PRO A 52 -10.96 -26.61 2.86
C PRO A 52 -12.19 -27.14 3.60
N GLY A 53 -13.06 -26.22 4.02
CA GLY A 53 -14.37 -26.55 4.59
C GLY A 53 -14.28 -27.11 6.01
N ASN A 54 -15.18 -28.02 6.36
CA ASN A 54 -15.32 -28.58 7.71
C ASN A 54 -14.47 -29.84 7.94
N ALA A 55 -13.41 -30.02 7.16
CA ALA A 55 -12.58 -31.21 7.18
C ALA A 55 -11.48 -31.17 8.24
N SER A 56 -11.24 -30.00 8.85
CA SER A 56 -10.35 -29.82 10.00
C SER A 56 -10.93 -30.42 11.29
N ILE A 57 -10.08 -30.60 12.31
CA ILE A 57 -10.48 -31.11 13.64
C ILE A 57 -11.55 -30.21 14.28
N ASP A 58 -11.42 -28.89 14.11
CA ASP A 58 -12.33 -27.88 14.64
C ASP A 58 -13.42 -27.43 13.65
N LYS A 59 -13.38 -27.94 12.40
CA LYS A 59 -14.25 -27.56 11.28
C LYS A 59 -14.17 -26.09 10.86
N ALA A 60 -13.15 -25.36 11.30
CA ALA A 60 -12.98 -23.93 11.09
C ALA A 60 -11.54 -23.62 10.63
N PRO A 61 -11.21 -23.83 9.34
CA PRO A 61 -9.83 -23.82 8.84
C PRO A 61 -9.10 -22.47 8.94
N LEU A 62 -9.81 -21.38 9.26
CA LEU A 62 -9.25 -20.04 9.44
C LEU A 62 -9.30 -19.55 10.90
N ASP A 63 -9.81 -20.36 11.85
CA ASP A 63 -10.07 -19.92 13.22
C ASP A 63 -8.80 -19.45 13.94
N GLU A 64 -7.70 -20.19 13.80
CA GLU A 64 -6.41 -19.81 14.40
C GLU A 64 -5.80 -18.59 13.69
N ALA A 65 -5.78 -18.58 12.36
CA ALA A 65 -5.18 -17.50 11.57
C ALA A 65 -5.84 -16.13 11.84
N VAL A 66 -7.18 -16.11 11.97
CA VAL A 66 -7.96 -14.87 12.21
C VAL A 66 -7.73 -14.30 13.62
N LYS A 67 -7.32 -15.12 14.60
CA LYS A 67 -7.07 -14.66 15.98
C LYS A 67 -5.79 -13.84 16.13
N HIS A 68 -4.80 -14.10 15.26
CA HIS A 68 -3.46 -13.54 15.39
C HIS A 68 -3.11 -12.52 14.30
N ALA A 69 -3.87 -12.49 13.21
CA ALA A 69 -3.66 -11.59 12.09
C ALA A 69 -4.80 -10.58 11.93
N ASN A 70 -4.65 -9.64 10.99
CA ASN A 70 -5.74 -8.73 10.64
C ASN A 70 -6.91 -9.54 10.03
N PRO A 71 -8.09 -9.58 10.68
CA PRO A 71 -9.22 -10.39 10.22
C PRO A 71 -9.74 -9.94 8.85
N HIS A 72 -9.53 -8.67 8.46
CA HIS A 72 -9.96 -8.16 7.17
C HIS A 72 -9.27 -8.88 6.00
N HIS A 73 -8.02 -9.35 6.16
CA HIS A 73 -7.36 -10.13 5.11
C HIS A 73 -8.13 -11.41 4.77
N PHE A 74 -8.79 -12.04 5.76
CA PHE A 74 -9.52 -13.30 5.56
C PHE A 74 -10.99 -13.07 5.18
N ILE A 75 -11.64 -12.07 5.80
CA ILE A 75 -13.08 -11.84 5.65
C ILE A 75 -13.37 -10.96 4.43
N VAL A 76 -12.60 -9.89 4.22
CA VAL A 76 -12.82 -8.90 3.15
C VAL A 76 -11.92 -9.19 1.95
N GLY A 77 -10.65 -9.47 2.22
CA GLY A 77 -9.63 -9.69 1.19
C GLY A 77 -9.56 -11.11 0.65
N ALA A 78 -10.24 -12.10 1.24
CA ALA A 78 -10.13 -13.51 0.85
C ALA A 78 -8.66 -13.99 0.70
N GLN A 79 -7.85 -13.77 1.75
CA GLN A 79 -6.40 -14.00 1.80
C GLN A 79 -5.60 -13.16 0.79
N SER A 80 -5.98 -11.90 0.59
CA SER A 80 -5.24 -10.95 -0.23
C SER A 80 -5.01 -9.61 0.46
N SER A 81 -4.04 -8.86 -0.06
CA SER A 81 -3.69 -7.51 0.36
C SER A 81 -4.85 -6.54 0.20
N LEU A 82 -4.93 -5.59 1.13
CA LEU A 82 -5.94 -4.54 1.15
C LEU A 82 -5.23 -3.18 1.21
N PRO A 83 -5.85 -2.11 0.67
CA PRO A 83 -5.31 -0.74 0.76
C PRO A 83 -5.56 -0.15 2.16
N VAL A 84 -5.02 -0.79 3.18
CA VAL A 84 -5.19 -0.45 4.59
C VAL A 84 -3.83 -0.45 5.30
N ASP A 85 -3.76 0.25 6.43
CA ASP A 85 -2.61 0.17 7.33
C ASP A 85 -2.61 -1.12 8.18
N ALA A 86 -1.60 -1.29 9.03
CA ALA A 86 -1.47 -2.46 9.89
C ALA A 86 -2.61 -2.61 10.93
N ALA A 87 -3.31 -1.53 11.26
CA ALA A 87 -4.48 -1.53 12.14
C ALA A 87 -5.81 -1.74 11.36
N GLY A 88 -5.75 -1.84 10.03
CA GLY A 88 -6.91 -2.04 9.17
C GLY A 88 -7.62 -0.75 8.77
N ASN A 89 -7.05 0.44 9.02
CA ASN A 89 -7.63 1.70 8.56
C ASN A 89 -7.38 1.87 7.06
N PRO A 90 -8.39 2.24 6.25
CA PRO A 90 -8.21 2.51 4.84
C PRO A 90 -7.20 3.63 4.57
N TRP A 91 -6.39 3.45 3.52
CA TRP A 91 -5.54 4.52 3.01
C TRP A 91 -6.37 5.76 2.68
N ASN A 92 -5.91 6.94 3.09
CA ASN A 92 -6.63 8.18 2.90
C ASN A 92 -5.83 9.19 2.07
N GLY A 93 -6.51 9.84 1.12
CA GLY A 93 -5.95 10.93 0.31
C GLY A 93 -5.46 12.14 1.15
N SER A 94 -5.89 12.26 2.40
CA SER A 94 -5.38 13.28 3.33
C SER A 94 -3.89 13.15 3.65
N TRP A 95 -3.27 12.00 3.33
CA TRP A 95 -1.82 11.78 3.51
C TRP A 95 -0.98 12.32 2.34
N VAL A 96 -1.61 12.91 1.32
CA VAL A 96 -0.93 13.45 0.14
C VAL A 96 -0.66 14.93 0.32
N TYR A 97 0.62 15.33 0.26
CA TYR A 97 1.03 16.74 0.25
C TYR A 97 1.43 17.20 -1.16
N SER A 98 0.72 18.20 -1.69
CA SER A 98 1.00 18.83 -2.98
C SER A 98 0.71 20.32 -2.88
N HIS A 99 1.66 21.08 -2.33
CA HIS A 99 1.55 22.49 -2.03
C HIS A 99 1.62 23.38 -3.26
N GLY A 100 2.23 22.89 -4.36
CA GLY A 100 2.49 23.69 -5.56
C GLY A 100 3.66 24.64 -5.41
N ASN A 101 4.36 24.61 -4.26
CA ASN A 101 5.65 25.22 -4.05
C ASN A 101 6.73 24.15 -4.13
N LEU A 102 7.61 24.24 -5.12
CA LEU A 102 8.62 23.21 -5.39
C LEU A 102 9.54 22.92 -4.19
N ILE A 103 9.96 23.94 -3.45
CA ILE A 103 10.89 23.75 -2.33
C ILE A 103 10.18 23.05 -1.17
N SER A 104 8.95 23.48 -0.83
CA SER A 104 8.13 22.82 0.19
C SER A 104 7.85 21.36 -0.17
N ASP A 105 7.37 21.11 -1.40
CA ASP A 105 7.07 19.76 -1.87
C ASP A 105 8.30 18.84 -1.81
N LEU A 106 9.49 19.34 -2.18
CA LEU A 106 10.74 18.56 -2.09
C LEU A 106 11.18 18.31 -0.64
N LEU A 107 10.98 19.26 0.28
CA LEU A 107 11.27 19.05 1.70
C LEU A 107 10.35 17.99 2.30
N ASP A 108 9.05 18.03 1.97
CA ASP A 108 8.10 17.01 2.40
C ASP A 108 8.43 15.64 1.84
N ASN A 109 8.93 15.58 0.60
CA ASN A 109 9.37 14.32 -0.01
C ASN A 109 10.57 13.72 0.71
N VAL A 110 11.54 14.53 1.13
CA VAL A 110 12.67 14.03 1.93
C VAL A 110 12.18 13.46 3.27
N VAL A 111 11.24 14.13 3.93
CA VAL A 111 10.64 13.64 5.17
C VAL A 111 9.86 12.35 4.94
N LEU A 112 9.16 12.22 3.81
CA LEU A 112 8.39 11.03 3.47
C LEU A 112 9.29 9.79 3.25
N GLU A 113 10.49 9.97 2.70
CA GLU A 113 11.44 8.88 2.39
C GLU A 113 12.40 8.54 3.55
N SER A 114 12.38 9.31 4.65
CA SER A 114 13.29 9.14 5.80
C SER A 114 12.78 8.09 6.79
#